data_AF-A0A6I3FJ43-F1
#
_entry.id   AF-A0A6I3FJ43-F1
#
_cell.length_a   1.000
_cell.length_b   1.000
_cell.length_c   1.000
_cell.angle_alpha   90.00
_cell.angle_beta   90.00
_cell.angle_gamma   90.00
#
_symmetry.space_group_name_H-M   'P 1'
#
loop_
_entity.id
_entity.type
_entity.pdbx_description
1 polymer ?
#
loop_
_entity_poly.entity_id
_entity_poly.type
_entity_poly.pdbx_seq_one_letter_code
_entity_poly.pdbx_strand_id
1 'polypeptide(L)'
;MRFDLQINPGTAIWPIARDAVLAAEAAGFKTFWTVDHLAGDVMQAPDMPECFTLLGALAGVTSTIELGPLVVNVGNRHPAMLANSAATMQQISRGRFVLGL
;
A
#
# COMPACT_ATOMS: atom_id res chain seq x y z
N MET A 1 -21.28 -3.16 -7.47
CA MET A 1 -20.58 -3.79 -6.33
C MET A 1 -19.08 -3.60 -6.55
N ARG A 2 -18.31 -3.23 -5.52
CA ARG A 2 -16.85 -2.97 -5.59
C ARG A 2 -16.14 -4.03 -4.74
N PHE A 3 -15.04 -4.57 -5.26
CA PHE A 3 -14.19 -5.52 -4.54
C PHE A 3 -12.78 -4.97 -4.47
N ASP A 4 -12.18 -5.05 -3.28
CA ASP A 4 -10.83 -4.61 -2.98
C ASP A 4 -10.04 -5.78 -2.37
N LEU A 5 -8.71 -5.68 -2.36
CA LEU A 5 -7.80 -6.71 -1.83
C LEU A 5 -6.89 -6.09 -0.76
N GLN A 6 -6.74 -6.75 0.38
CA GLN A 6 -5.72 -6.42 1.38
C GLN A 6 -4.80 -7.63 1.55
N ILE A 7 -3.50 -7.38 1.68
CA ILE A 7 -2.52 -8.41 2.03
C ILE A 7 -1.86 -8.09 3.37
N ASN A 8 -1.28 -9.12 4.00
CA ASN A 8 -0.31 -8.94 5.07
C ASN A 8 1.10 -8.83 4.45
N PRO A 9 1.70 -7.63 4.34
CA PRO A 9 2.98 -7.47 3.66
C PRO A 9 4.16 -8.03 4.45
N GLY A 10 4.00 -8.32 5.76
CA GLY A 10 5.03 -9.00 6.57
C GLY A 10 5.18 -10.49 6.25
N THR A 11 4.24 -11.08 5.51
CA THR A 11 4.36 -12.47 4.99
C THR A 11 4.32 -12.51 3.47
N ALA A 12 3.56 -11.63 2.84
CA ALA A 12 3.59 -11.39 1.40
C ALA A 12 4.72 -10.41 1.04
N ILE A 13 5.96 -10.90 1.14
CA ILE A 13 7.16 -10.15 0.74
C ILE A 13 7.13 -9.75 -0.74
N TRP A 14 8.03 -8.86 -1.16
CA TRP A 14 7.98 -8.16 -2.46
C TRP A 14 7.50 -8.97 -3.68
N PRO A 15 8.07 -10.15 -4.02
CA PRO A 15 7.61 -10.91 -5.19
C PRO A 15 6.14 -11.29 -5.11
N ILE A 16 5.67 -11.69 -3.92
CA ILE A 16 4.28 -12.07 -3.67
C ILE A 16 3.37 -10.84 -3.74
N ALA A 17 3.76 -9.73 -3.11
CA ALA A 17 2.99 -8.48 -3.16
C ALA A 17 2.83 -7.95 -4.59
N ARG A 18 3.92 -7.99 -5.39
CA ARG A 18 3.92 -7.61 -6.80
C ARG A 18 2.97 -8.50 -7.61
N ASP A 19 3.08 -9.81 -7.47
CA ASP A 19 2.27 -10.74 -8.26
C ASP A 19 0.79 -10.66 -7.85
N ALA A 20 0.51 -10.48 -6.56
CA ALA A 20 -0.83 -10.28 -6.04
C ALA A 20 -1.48 -8.99 -6.57
N VAL A 21 -0.75 -7.86 -6.59
CA VAL A 21 -1.33 -6.59 -7.09
C VAL A 21 -1.60 -6.66 -8.60
N LEU A 22 -0.73 -7.30 -9.37
CA LEU A 22 -0.92 -7.48 -10.81
C LEU A 22 -2.10 -8.41 -11.10
N ALA A 23 -2.24 -9.50 -10.36
CA ALA A 23 -3.38 -10.40 -10.48
C ALA A 23 -4.69 -9.70 -10.07
N ALA A 24 -4.67 -8.90 -8.99
CA ALA A 24 -5.83 -8.14 -8.54
C ALA A 24 -6.27 -7.10 -9.59
N GLU A 25 -5.32 -6.36 -10.16
CA GLU A 25 -5.58 -5.41 -11.24
C GLU A 25 -6.19 -6.12 -12.46
N ALA A 26 -5.61 -7.23 -12.91
CA ALA A 26 -6.12 -8.01 -14.04
C ALA A 26 -7.52 -8.60 -13.78
N ALA A 27 -7.83 -8.95 -12.53
CA ALA A 27 -9.14 -9.47 -12.12
C ALA A 27 -10.19 -8.37 -11.88
N GLY A 28 -9.82 -7.08 -12.02
CA GLY A 28 -10.75 -5.96 -11.88
C GLY A 28 -11.03 -5.54 -10.43
N PHE A 29 -10.16 -5.89 -9.49
CA PHE A 29 -10.21 -5.31 -8.14
C PHE A 29 -9.96 -3.81 -8.22
N LYS A 30 -10.64 -3.05 -7.38
CA LYS A 30 -10.60 -1.59 -7.45
C LYS A 30 -9.45 -1.00 -6.63
N THR A 31 -9.17 -1.54 -5.45
CA THR A 31 -8.03 -1.10 -4.61
C THR A 31 -7.24 -2.25 -4.05
N PHE A 32 -5.93 -2.05 -3.98
CA PHE A 32 -5.00 -2.87 -3.23
C PHE A 32 -4.54 -2.13 -1.97
N TRP A 33 -4.74 -2.76 -0.83
CA TRP A 33 -4.48 -2.21 0.49
C TRP A 33 -3.28 -2.87 1.15
N THR A 34 -2.47 -2.07 1.82
CA THR A 34 -1.40 -2.52 2.74
C THR A 34 -1.60 -1.92 4.13
N VAL A 35 -0.76 -2.31 5.09
CA VAL A 35 -0.75 -1.77 6.47
C VAL A 35 0.46 -0.88 6.71
N ASP A 36 0.38 -0.03 7.73
CA ASP A 36 1.44 0.90 8.13
C ASP A 36 1.98 0.60 9.54
N HIS A 37 2.43 -0.65 9.72
CA HIS A 37 3.15 -1.06 10.92
C HIS A 37 4.65 -0.93 10.72
N LEU A 38 5.39 -0.67 11.80
CA LEU A 38 6.86 -0.66 11.79
C LEU A 38 7.47 -1.96 12.36
N ALA A 39 6.61 -2.87 12.86
CA ALA A 39 6.98 -4.17 13.40
C ALA A 39 5.92 -5.20 13.00
N GLY A 40 6.34 -6.47 12.88
CA GLY A 40 5.50 -7.55 12.37
C GLY A 40 4.58 -8.20 13.42
N ASP A 41 4.79 -7.95 14.71
CA ASP A 41 4.15 -8.67 15.82
C ASP A 41 2.60 -8.69 15.74
N VAL A 42 1.98 -7.54 15.45
CA VAL A 42 0.51 -7.40 15.33
C VAL A 42 -0.05 -8.24 14.18
N MET A 43 0.76 -8.47 13.16
CA MET A 43 0.40 -9.21 11.95
C MET A 43 0.99 -10.62 11.92
N GLN A 44 1.52 -11.11 13.05
CA GLN A 44 2.16 -12.42 13.16
C GLN A 44 3.27 -12.65 12.11
N ALA A 45 4.04 -11.60 11.83
CA ALA A 45 5.13 -11.58 10.85
C ALA A 45 6.48 -11.30 11.54
N PRO A 46 7.60 -11.79 11.00
CA PRO A 46 8.94 -11.52 11.56
C PRO A 46 9.37 -10.05 11.39
N ASP A 47 8.90 -9.39 10.34
CA ASP A 47 9.17 -7.99 10.05
C ASP A 47 7.96 -7.34 9.34
N MET A 48 8.12 -6.07 8.98
CA MET A 48 7.10 -5.33 8.23
C MET A 48 7.76 -4.40 7.21
N PRO A 49 7.40 -4.51 5.91
CA PRO A 49 7.85 -3.54 4.91
C PRO A 49 7.31 -2.13 5.22
N GLU A 50 8.14 -1.11 4.97
CA GLU A 50 7.71 0.29 5.12
C GLU A 50 6.61 0.62 4.08
N CYS A 51 5.48 1.13 4.58
CA CYS A 51 4.24 1.28 3.82
C CYS A 51 4.39 2.14 2.56
N PHE A 52 4.92 3.36 2.66
CA PHE A 52 4.97 4.28 1.51
C PHE A 52 5.98 3.82 0.46
N THR A 53 7.08 3.20 0.89
CA THR A 53 8.10 2.59 0.02
C THR A 53 7.50 1.44 -0.78
N LEU A 54 6.79 0.53 -0.11
CA LEU A 54 6.09 -0.57 -0.78
C LEU A 54 5.04 -0.05 -1.77
N LEU A 55 4.19 0.89 -1.35
CA LEU A 55 3.17 1.48 -2.22
C LEU A 55 3.77 2.17 -3.44
N GLY A 56 4.89 2.88 -3.30
CA GLY A 56 5.62 3.48 -4.41
C GLY A 56 6.11 2.44 -5.42
N ALA A 57 6.64 1.30 -4.95
CA ALA A 57 7.06 0.20 -5.81
C ALA A 57 5.87 -0.45 -6.54
N LEU A 58 4.75 -0.69 -5.85
CA LEU A 58 3.52 -1.23 -6.44
C LEU A 58 2.90 -0.27 -7.46
N ALA A 59 2.97 1.04 -7.21
CA ALA A 59 2.51 2.06 -8.15
C ALA A 59 3.29 2.05 -9.46
N GLY A 60 4.59 1.72 -9.41
CA GLY A 60 5.46 1.64 -10.60
C GLY A 60 5.17 0.44 -11.51
N VAL A 61 4.53 -0.61 -11.00
CA VAL A 61 4.21 -1.84 -11.77
C VAL A 61 2.74 -1.96 -12.16
N THR A 62 1.87 -1.06 -11.69
CA THR A 62 0.42 -1.06 -11.94
C THR A 62 -0.01 0.17 -12.72
N SER A 63 -1.21 0.13 -13.31
CA SER A 63 -1.67 1.20 -14.21
C SER A 63 -3.06 1.76 -13.94
N THR A 64 -3.92 1.00 -13.26
CA THR A 64 -5.36 1.29 -13.10
C THR A 64 -5.88 1.04 -11.68
N ILE A 65 -5.35 0.05 -10.96
CA ILE A 65 -5.79 -0.27 -9.59
C ILE A 65 -5.41 0.85 -8.62
N GLU A 66 -6.29 1.19 -7.69
CA GLU A 66 -5.99 2.14 -6.62
C GLU A 66 -5.05 1.50 -5.58
N LEU A 67 -4.26 2.31 -4.91
CA LEU A 67 -3.27 1.85 -3.93
C LEU A 67 -3.39 2.69 -2.67
N GLY A 68 -3.42 2.06 -1.49
CA GLY A 68 -3.51 2.81 -0.25
C GLY A 68 -3.13 2.03 1.01
N PRO A 69 -2.79 2.73 2.08
CA PRO A 69 -2.76 2.16 3.42
C PRO A 69 -4.18 2.00 3.97
N LEU A 70 -4.40 0.93 4.71
CA LEU A 70 -5.61 0.67 5.49
C LEU A 70 -5.20 0.29 6.91
N VAL A 71 -4.73 1.23 7.73
CA VAL A 71 -4.66 2.70 7.54
C VAL A 71 -3.24 3.25 7.80
N VAL A 72 -2.98 4.52 7.47
CA VAL A 72 -1.78 5.21 7.96
C VAL A 72 -1.86 5.31 9.48
N ASN A 73 -0.81 4.89 10.17
CA ASN A 73 -0.66 5.26 11.57
C ASN A 73 -0.09 6.69 11.65
N VAL A 74 -0.96 7.65 11.97
CA VAL A 74 -0.60 9.07 12.09
C VAL A 74 0.41 9.36 13.20
N GLY A 75 0.61 8.43 14.14
CA GLY A 75 1.64 8.52 15.18
C GLY A 75 3.05 8.20 14.69
N ASN A 76 3.21 7.53 13.54
CA ASN A 76 4.52 7.10 13.04
C ASN A 76 5.32 8.20 12.32
N ARG A 77 4.68 9.31 11.94
CA ARG A 77 5.32 10.33 11.10
C ARG A 77 4.75 11.73 11.34
N HIS A 78 5.62 12.73 11.23
CA HIS A 78 5.21 14.13 11.36
C HIS A 78 4.14 14.50 10.31
N PRO A 79 3.10 15.27 10.64
CA PRO A 79 2.00 15.59 9.70
C PRO A 79 2.48 16.20 8.38
N ALA A 80 3.49 17.08 8.42
CA ALA A 80 4.08 17.66 7.21
C ALA A 80 4.77 16.60 6.33
N MET A 81 5.41 15.58 6.92
CA MET A 81 5.99 14.48 6.17
C MET A 81 4.90 13.60 5.57
N LEU A 82 3.85 13.29 6.32
CA LEU A 82 2.69 12.54 5.81
C LEU A 82 2.06 13.25 4.61
N ALA A 83 1.81 14.56 4.73
CA ALA A 83 1.26 15.35 3.63
C ALA A 83 2.16 15.31 2.38
N ASN A 84 3.47 15.47 2.56
CA ASN A 84 4.42 15.41 1.45
C ASN A 84 4.48 14.02 0.82
N SER A 85 4.58 12.95 1.61
CA SER A 85 4.57 11.57 1.13
C SER A 85 3.28 11.22 0.39
N ALA A 86 2.12 11.66 0.89
CA ALA A 86 0.84 11.48 0.22
C ALA A 86 0.78 12.21 -1.13
N ALA A 87 1.27 13.45 -1.19
CA ALA A 87 1.36 14.22 -2.43
C ALA A 87 2.30 13.54 -3.45
N THR A 88 3.46 13.07 -3.02
CA THR A 88 4.39 12.29 -3.86
C THR A 88 3.75 11.01 -4.38
N MET A 89 3.03 10.28 -3.52
CA MET A 89 2.30 9.07 -3.93
C MET A 89 1.21 9.37 -4.96
N GLN A 90 0.48 10.48 -4.82
CA GLN A 90 -0.48 10.89 -5.86
C GLN A 90 0.20 11.11 -7.21
N GLN A 91 1.38 11.73 -7.24
CA GLN A 91 2.12 11.93 -8.48
C GLN A 91 2.61 10.61 -9.09
N ILE A 92 3.27 9.75 -8.30
CA ILE A 92 3.82 8.46 -8.78
C ILE A 92 2.70 7.56 -9.30
N SER A 93 1.59 7.49 -8.58
CA SER A 93 0.44 6.64 -8.94
C SER A 93 -0.45 7.23 -10.03
N ARG A 94 -0.19 8.46 -10.51
CA ARG A 94 -1.04 9.18 -11.46
C ARG A 94 -2.48 9.37 -10.96
N GLY A 95 -2.62 9.75 -9.69
CA GLY A 95 -3.91 10.02 -9.04
C GLY A 95 -4.65 8.79 -8.50
N ARG A 96 -3.99 7.62 -8.46
CA ARG A 96 -4.59 6.36 -7.97
C ARG A 96 -4.35 6.13 -6.47
N PHE A 97 -3.64 7.01 -5.78
CA PHE A 97 -3.36 6.85 -4.36
C PHE A 97 -4.58 7.22 -3.52
N VAL A 98 -4.91 6.38 -2.54
CA VAL A 98 -5.97 6.61 -1.57
C VAL A 98 -5.34 6.75 -0.20
N LEU A 99 -5.47 7.93 0.43
CA LEU A 99 -4.95 8.18 1.77
C LEU A 99 -5.95 7.70 2.83
N GLY A 100 -5.75 6.49 3.36
CA GLY A 100 -6.45 6.02 4.57
C GLY A 100 -5.74 6.50 5.84
N LEU A 101 -6.48 7.06 6.79
CA LEU A 101 -5.99 7.57 8.09
C LEU A 101 -6.65 6.83 9.25
#